data_AF-A0A661NIR6-F1
#
_entry.id   AF-A0A661NIR6-F1
#
_cell.length_a   1.000
_cell.length_b   1.000
_cell.length_c   1.000
_cell.angle_alpha   90.00
_cell.angle_beta   90.00
_cell.angle_gamma   90.00
#
_symmetry.space_group_name_H-M   'P 1'
#
loop_
_entity.id
_entity.type
_entity.pdbx_description
1 polymer ?
#
loop_
_entity_poly.entity_id
_entity_poly.type
_entity_poly.pdbx_seq_one_letter_code
_entity_poly.pdbx_strand_id
1 'polypeptide(L)' 'MNDESLADRLAAQLSRYLGPNNARVAVRTFALKTIGCSPEQLQPRHLPQIFDSLKPMLNTLVGRQAAETALEHLQEEFGT' A
#
# COMPACT_ATOMS: atom_id res chain seq x y z
N MET A 1 -6.80 -11.64 20.41
CA MET A 1 -6.00 -10.49 19.94
C MET A 1 -5.82 -10.72 18.45
N ASN A 2 -6.52 -9.99 17.59
CA ASN A 2 -6.23 -10.12 16.15
C ASN A 2 -4.94 -9.31 15.93
N ASP A 3 -3.82 -10.00 15.75
CA ASP A 3 -2.64 -9.37 15.18
C ASP A 3 -3.03 -8.85 13.80
N GLU A 4 -3.08 -7.53 13.66
CA GLU A 4 -3.40 -6.87 12.39
C GLU A 4 -2.27 -7.20 11.40
N SER A 5 -2.62 -7.81 10.26
CA SER A 5 -1.62 -8.24 9.29
C SER A 5 -0.90 -7.03 8.68
N LEU A 6 0.29 -7.26 8.10
CA LEU A 6 0.99 -6.19 7.37
C LEU A 6 0.12 -5.60 6.25
N ALA A 7 -0.68 -6.44 5.59
CA ALA A 7 -1.64 -6.02 4.58
C ALA A 7 -2.73 -5.11 5.15
N ASP A 8 -3.27 -5.44 6.32
CA ASP A 8 -4.31 -4.65 6.99
C ASP A 8 -3.78 -3.28 7.41
N ARG A 9 -2.58 -3.25 7.99
CA ARG A 9 -1.88 -1.99 8.34
C ARG A 9 -1.66 -1.12 7.11
N LEU A 10 -1.17 -1.69 6.01
CA LEU A 10 -0.96 -0.97 4.76
C LEU A 10 -2.29 -0.45 4.18
N ALA A 11 -3.34 -1.26 4.21
CA ALA A 11 -4.66 -0.86 3.77
C ALA A 11 -5.25 0.27 4.64
N ALA A 12 -5.02 0.24 5.95
CA ALA A 12 -5.44 1.29 6.86
C ALA A 12 -4.79 2.63 6.51
N GLN A 13 -3.49 2.65 6.21
CA GLN A 13 -2.79 3.87 5.78
C GLN A 13 -3.29 4.37 4.42
N LEU A 14 -3.40 3.47 3.44
CA LEU A 14 -3.91 3.80 2.10
C LEU A 14 -5.37 4.27 2.11
N SER A 15 -6.16 3.86 3.12
CA SER A 15 -7.57 4.25 3.23
C SER A 15 -7.78 5.77 3.37
N ARG A 16 -6.77 6.49 3.89
CA ARG A 16 -6.77 7.96 4.00
C ARG A 16 -6.82 8.65 2.63
N TYR A 17 -6.34 7.96 1.59
CA TYR A 17 -6.23 8.48 0.24
C TYR A 17 -7.26 7.87 -0.72
N LEU A 18 -7.58 6.58 -0.53
CA LEU A 18 -8.39 5.81 -1.48
C LEU A 18 -9.80 5.48 -0.96
N GLY A 19 -10.03 5.65 0.34
CA GLY A 19 -11.16 5.03 1.05
C GLY A 19 -10.90 3.56 1.39
N PRO A 20 -11.58 3.01 2.42
CA PRO A 20 -11.25 1.72 3.02
C PRO A 20 -11.43 0.53 2.05
N ASN A 21 -12.43 0.57 1.18
CA ASN A 21 -12.66 -0.51 0.22
C ASN A 21 -11.59 -0.55 -0.88
N ASN A 22 -11.29 0.60 -1.48
CA ASN A 22 -10.29 0.70 -2.52
C ASN A 22 -8.89 0.41 -1.99
N ALA A 23 -8.58 0.80 -0.76
CA ALA A 23 -7.30 0.49 -0.13
C ALA A 23 -7.07 -1.02 0.00
N ARG A 24 -8.06 -1.78 0.52
CA ARG A 24 -7.95 -3.25 0.60
C ARG A 24 -7.80 -3.90 -0.77
N VAL A 25 -8.57 -3.43 -1.75
CA VAL A 25 -8.48 -3.92 -3.14
C VAL A 25 -7.11 -3.61 -3.74
N ALA A 26 -6.57 -2.42 -3.51
CA ALA A 26 -5.25 -2.03 -3.97
C ALA A 26 -4.17 -2.94 -3.38
N VAL A 27 -4.14 -3.11 -2.05
CA VAL A 27 -3.15 -3.99 -1.39
C VAL A 27 -3.21 -5.40 -1.95
N ARG A 28 -4.41 -5.99 -2.07
CA ARG A 28 -4.57 -7.33 -2.67
C ARG A 28 -4.09 -7.39 -4.11
N THR A 29 -4.43 -6.37 -4.91
CA THR A 29 -4.08 -6.32 -6.33
C THR A 29 -2.57 -6.23 -6.52
N PHE A 30 -1.90 -5.35 -5.78
CA PHE A 30 -0.46 -5.13 -5.94
C PHE A 30 0.38 -6.19 -5.22
N ALA A 31 -0.08 -6.78 -4.11
CA ALA A 31 0.55 -7.98 -3.55
C ALA A 31 0.59 -9.13 -4.58
N LEU A 32 -0.52 -9.36 -5.28
CA LEU A 32 -0.59 -10.40 -6.30
C LEU A 32 0.18 -10.02 -7.57
N LYS A 33 -0.04 -8.83 -8.13
CA LYS A 33 0.52 -8.45 -9.43
C LYS A 33 2.00 -8.10 -9.38
N THR A 34 2.48 -7.52 -8.28
CA THR A 34 3.86 -7.04 -8.15
C THR A 34 4.77 -8.10 -7.53
N ILE A 35 4.28 -8.83 -6.53
CA ILE A 35 5.08 -9.80 -5.76
C ILE A 35 4.72 -11.25 -6.09
N GLY A 36 3.48 -11.51 -6.50
CA GLY A 36 2.99 -12.87 -6.73
C GLY A 36 2.54 -13.60 -5.46
N CYS A 37 2.17 -12.87 -4.40
CA CYS A 37 1.75 -13.47 -3.12
C CYS A 37 0.39 -12.97 -2.65
N SER A 38 -0.23 -13.71 -1.73
CA SER A 38 -1.47 -13.27 -1.07
C SER A 38 -1.18 -12.17 -0.04
N PRO A 39 -2.16 -11.33 0.33
CA PRO A 39 -1.99 -10.30 1.37
C PRO A 39 -1.44 -10.85 2.70
N GLU A 40 -1.85 -12.07 3.08
CA GLU A 40 -1.42 -12.74 4.30
C GLU A 40 0.06 -13.16 4.26
N GLN A 41 0.65 -13.24 3.07
CA GLN A 41 2.06 -13.58 2.84
C GLN A 41 2.95 -12.34 2.66
N LEU A 42 2.39 -11.13 2.75
CA LEU A 42 3.18 -9.91 2.67
C LEU A 42 4.20 -9.83 3.81
N GLN A 43 5.41 -9.40 3.45
CA GLN A 43 6.51 -9.21 4.38
C GLN A 43 7.12 -7.82 4.15
N PRO A 44 7.76 -7.20 5.15
CA PRO A 44 8.28 -5.83 5.03
C PRO A 44 9.19 -5.61 3.82
N ARG A 45 10.02 -6.61 3.46
CA ARG A 45 10.90 -6.55 2.28
C ARG A 45 10.16 -6.38 0.95
N HIS A 46 8.85 -6.64 0.89
CA HIS A 46 8.04 -6.48 -0.33
C HIS A 46 7.52 -5.04 -0.49
N LEU A 47 7.49 -4.25 0.58
CA LEU A 47 6.85 -2.93 0.60
C LEU A 47 7.47 -1.92 -0.37
N PRO A 48 8.81 -1.81 -0.52
CA PRO A 48 9.40 -0.88 -1.48
C PRO A 48 8.87 -1.09 -2.91
N GLN A 49 8.84 -2.35 -3.35
CA GLN A 49 8.36 -2.70 -4.69
C GLN A 49 6.84 -2.45 -4.83
N ILE A 50 6.07 -2.66 -3.77
CA ILE A 50 4.64 -2.33 -3.75
C ILE A 50 4.43 -0.82 -3.87
N PHE A 51 5.18 0.00 -3.14
CA PHE A 51 5.10 1.46 -3.20
C PHE A 51 5.43 1.99 -4.59
N ASP A 52 6.48 1.49 -5.22
CA ASP A 52 6.81 1.80 -6.61
C ASP A 52 5.65 1.46 -7.56
N SER A 53 5.03 0.29 -7.37
CA SER A 53 3.92 -0.15 -8.22
C SER A 53 2.61 0.61 -7.97
N LEU A 54 2.41 1.18 -6.78
CA LEU A 54 1.25 2.00 -6.43
C LEU A 54 1.32 3.41 -7.04
N LYS A 55 2.54 3.92 -7.27
CA LYS A 55 2.78 5.30 -7.71
C LYS A 55 1.94 5.76 -8.91
N PRO A 56 1.82 4.99 -10.02
CA PRO A 56 1.00 5.43 -11.16
C PRO A 56 -0.49 5.57 -10.83
N MET A 57 -1.01 4.64 -10.01
CA MET A 57 -2.41 4.69 -9.57
C MET A 57 -2.64 5.89 -8.64
N LEU A 58 -1.76 6.12 -7.67
CA LEU A 58 -1.87 7.26 -6.76
C LEU A 58 -1.76 8.58 -7.53
N ASN A 59 -0.83 8.71 -8.48
CA ASN A 59 -0.72 9.89 -9.34
C ASN A 59 -2.03 10.20 -10.07
N THR A 60 -2.76 9.17 -10.49
CA THR A 60 -4.03 9.31 -11.22
C THR A 60 -5.17 9.71 -10.29
N LEU A 61 -5.24 9.12 -9.09
CA LEU A 61 -6.38 9.27 -8.18
C LEU A 61 -6.31 10.51 -7.29
N VAL A 62 -5.11 10.86 -6.83
CA VAL A 62 -4.91 11.97 -5.88
C VAL A 62 -4.05 13.10 -6.43
N GLY A 63 -3.50 12.93 -7.64
CA GLY A 63 -2.55 13.86 -8.24
C GLY A 63 -1.12 13.63 -7.77
N ARG A 64 -0.15 14.11 -8.55
CA ARG A 64 1.28 13.82 -8.36
C ARG A 64 1.82 14.24 -6.99
N GLN A 65 1.55 15.48 -6.57
CA GLN A 65 2.11 16.00 -5.32
C GLN A 65 1.56 15.25 -4.10
N ALA A 66 0.25 15.00 -4.05
CA ALA A 66 -0.35 14.21 -2.98
C ALA A 66 0.12 12.75 -2.99
N ALA A 67 0.37 12.18 -4.17
CA ALA A 67 0.91 10.83 -4.31
C ALA A 67 2.35 10.72 -3.78
N GLU A 68 3.21 11.71 -4.08
CA GLU A 68 4.58 11.77 -3.55
C GLU A 68 4.55 11.83 -2.01
N THR A 69 3.79 12.77 -1.41
CA THR A 69 3.63 12.85 0.05
C THR A 69 3.04 11.58 0.67
N ALA A 70 2.06 10.94 0.01
CA ALA A 70 1.48 9.69 0.50
C ALA A 70 2.49 8.55 0.55
N LEU A 71 3.34 8.42 -0.48
CA LEU A 71 4.38 7.40 -0.55
C LEU A 71 5.49 7.64 0.48
N GLU A 72 5.89 8.90 0.68
CA GLU A 72 6.86 9.27 1.72
C GLU A 72 6.35 8.88 3.12
N HIS A 73 5.10 9.23 3.46
CA HIS A 73 4.51 8.81 4.75
C HIS A 73 4.43 7.29 4.91
N LEU A 74 4.15 6.55 3.83
CA LEU A 74 4.14 5.09 3.87
C LEU A 74 5.55 4.54 4.11
N GLN A 75 6.57 5.09 3.46
CA GLN A 75 7.96 4.68 3.66
C GLN A 75 8.42 4.93 5.10
N GLU A 76 8.08 6.08 5.67
CA GLU A 76 8.37 6.42 7.07
C GLU A 76 7.66 5.49 8.06
N GLU A 77 6.35 5.25 7.88
CA GLU A 77 5.54 4.40 8.76
C GLU A 77 6.02 2.95 8.80
N PHE A 78 6.51 2.43 7.67
CA PHE A 78 6.95 1.05 7.54
C PHE A 78 8.47 0.85 7.65
N GLY A 79 9.23 1.95 7.78
CA GLY A 79 10.69 1.93 7.95
C GLY A 79 11.44 1.36 6.74
N THR A 80 11.03 1.76 5.53
CA THR A 80 11.56 1.22 4.27
C THR A 80 12.20 2.26 3.38
#